data_AF-A0A961PNS9-F1
#
_entry.id   AF-A0A961PNS9-F1
#
_cell.length_a   1.000
_cell.length_b   1.000
_cell.length_c   1.000
_cell.angle_alpha   90.00
_cell.angle_beta   90.00
_cell.angle_gamma   90.00
#
_symmetry.space_group_name_H-M   'P 1'
#
loop_
_entity.id
_entity.type
_entity.pdbx_description
1 polymer ?
#
loop_
_entity_poly.entity_id
_entity_poly.type
_entity_poly.pdbx_seq_one_letter_code
_entity_poly.pdbx_strand_id
1 'polypeptide(L)'
;MRPVQTPRPAPHPRGPILPPRLLIRRLLAFAIDHTLAVIVVALATLPFTDLGLRLPQPLLHVRTVACTDLETPPDWLLATPGRAQFTTLRVCESRLYGLPNGRELVAVYSQSDPDTGLRLTRMVRVPVDRTMQPHRVPDLSAALVFLVMGAASALMTARGRRSTGKAVMRLRLTGGTHPLRREALRLGPLLALALAPA
;
A
#
# COMPACT_ATOMS: atom_id res chain seq x y z
N MET A 1 4.87 -34.93 -56.75
CA MET A 1 5.01 -33.77 -55.85
C MET A 1 5.39 -34.27 -54.47
N ARG A 2 6.60 -33.95 -53.98
CA ARG A 2 7.01 -34.32 -52.60
C ARG A 2 6.54 -33.21 -51.64
N PRO A 3 5.90 -33.56 -50.50
CA PRO A 3 5.48 -32.56 -49.53
C PRO A 3 6.71 -31.87 -48.93
N VAL A 4 6.70 -30.54 -48.97
CA VAL A 4 7.71 -29.70 -48.32
C VAL A 4 7.55 -29.87 -46.82
N GLN A 5 8.50 -30.56 -46.19
CA GLN A 5 8.57 -30.65 -44.72
C GLN A 5 8.99 -29.28 -44.18
N THR A 6 8.04 -28.56 -43.58
CA THR A 6 8.35 -27.37 -42.78
C THR A 6 9.14 -27.78 -41.54
N PRO A 7 10.30 -27.17 -41.28
CA PRO A 7 11.15 -27.53 -40.14
C PRO A 7 10.40 -27.29 -38.83
N ARG A 8 10.40 -28.31 -37.96
CA ARG A 8 9.84 -28.21 -36.61
C ARG A 8 10.58 -27.10 -35.84
N PRO A 9 9.88 -26.15 -35.20
CA PRO A 9 10.53 -25.13 -34.38
C PRO A 9 11.33 -25.81 -33.27
N ALA A 10 12.59 -25.39 -33.11
CA ALA A 10 13.48 -25.91 -32.09
C ALA A 10 12.85 -25.72 -30.69
N PRO A 11 12.94 -26.72 -29.80
CA PRO A 11 12.39 -26.60 -28.45
C PRO A 11 13.02 -25.39 -27.75
N HIS A 12 12.18 -24.47 -27.27
CA HIS A 12 12.66 -23.33 -26.50
C HIS A 12 13.52 -23.82 -25.32
N PRO A 13 14.74 -23.28 -25.14
CA PRO A 13 15.58 -23.66 -24.02
C PRO A 13 14.83 -23.36 -22.73
N ARG A 14 14.50 -24.42 -21.97
CA ARG A 14 13.91 -24.27 -20.64
C ARG A 14 14.93 -23.50 -19.80
N GLY A 15 14.56 -22.28 -19.40
CA GLY A 15 15.42 -21.44 -18.60
C GLY A 15 15.85 -22.16 -17.33
N PRO A 16 17.08 -21.91 -16.82
CA PRO A 16 17.59 -22.60 -15.65
C PRO A 16 16.68 -22.35 -14.45
N ILE A 17 16.17 -23.43 -13.87
CA ILE A 17 15.41 -23.40 -12.61
C ILE A 17 16.39 -22.96 -11.52
N LEU A 18 16.19 -21.75 -10.98
CA LEU A 18 16.98 -21.24 -9.86
C LEU A 18 16.83 -22.20 -8.67
N PRO A 19 17.93 -22.60 -7.99
CA PRO A 19 17.82 -23.47 -6.83
C PRO A 19 16.97 -22.78 -5.74
N PRO A 20 16.03 -23.49 -5.10
CA PRO A 20 14.99 -22.91 -4.25
C PRO A 20 15.55 -22.05 -3.10
N ARG A 21 16.74 -22.40 -2.60
CA ARG A 21 17.45 -21.66 -1.56
C ARG A 21 17.81 -20.22 -1.96
N LEU A 22 18.10 -19.96 -3.24
CA LEU A 22 18.43 -18.62 -3.72
C LEU A 22 17.19 -17.72 -3.84
N LEU A 23 16.03 -18.31 -4.16
CA LEU A 23 14.78 -17.58 -4.22
C LEU A 23 14.34 -17.11 -2.83
N ILE A 24 14.39 -18.00 -1.83
CA ILE A 24 14.09 -17.66 -0.43
C ILE A 24 15.00 -16.55 0.09
N ARG A 25 16.31 -16.64 -0.15
CA ARG A 25 17.26 -15.58 0.26
C ARG A 25 16.97 -14.24 -0.39
N ARG A 26 16.51 -14.22 -1.66
CA ARG A 26 16.12 -12.98 -2.35
C ARG A 26 14.84 -12.40 -1.78
N LEU A 27 13.85 -13.23 -1.48
CA LEU A 27 12.61 -12.81 -0.83
C LEU A 27 12.88 -12.23 0.56
N LEU A 28 13.72 -12.89 1.37
CA LEU A 28 14.11 -12.38 2.69
C LEU A 28 14.90 -11.07 2.61
N ALA A 29 15.84 -10.96 1.67
CA ALA A 29 16.56 -9.70 1.43
C ALA A 29 15.59 -8.56 1.07
N PHE A 30 14.62 -8.84 0.20
CA PHE A 30 13.58 -7.88 -0.16
C PHE A 30 12.70 -7.51 1.03
N ALA A 31 12.29 -8.48 1.85
CA ALA A 31 11.49 -8.23 3.05
C ALA A 31 12.22 -7.32 4.05
N ILE A 32 13.54 -7.50 4.23
CA ILE A 32 14.37 -6.62 5.06
C ILE A 32 14.41 -5.20 4.50
N ASP A 33 14.73 -5.06 3.21
CA ASP A 33 14.82 -3.75 2.56
C ASP A 33 13.46 -3.02 2.58
N HIS A 34 12.35 -3.77 2.37
CA HIS A 34 11.00 -3.24 2.47
C HIS A 34 10.65 -2.79 3.89
N THR A 35 10.96 -3.60 4.89
CA THR A 35 10.69 -3.27 6.31
C THR A 35 11.44 -1.99 6.70
N LEU A 36 12.71 -1.87 6.30
CA LEU A 36 13.50 -0.66 6.54
C LEU A 36 12.88 0.56 5.86
N ALA A 37 12.44 0.44 4.61
CA ALA A 37 11.78 1.53 3.91
C ALA A 37 10.45 1.93 4.56
N VAL A 38 9.65 0.96 5.03
CA VAL A 38 8.42 1.22 5.79
C VAL A 38 8.72 1.98 7.07
N ILE A 39 9.75 1.58 7.82
CA ILE A 39 10.16 2.29 9.05
C ILE A 39 10.56 3.72 8.73
N VAL A 40 11.39 3.94 7.71
CA VAL A 40 11.82 5.30 7.30
C VAL A 40 10.63 6.15 6.90
N VAL A 41 9.73 5.63 6.07
CA VAL A 41 8.53 6.36 5.64
C VAL A 41 7.62 6.63 6.82
N ALA A 42 7.37 5.66 7.69
CA ALA A 42 6.52 5.82 8.87
C ALA A 42 7.07 6.90 9.82
N LEU A 43 8.38 6.92 10.06
CA LEU A 43 9.00 7.97 10.88
C LEU A 43 8.88 9.36 10.22
N ALA A 44 9.03 9.43 8.90
CA ALA A 44 8.89 10.68 8.16
C ALA A 44 7.45 11.19 8.11
N THR A 45 6.45 10.29 8.07
CA THR A 45 5.03 10.65 8.00
C THR A 45 4.37 10.81 9.38
N LEU A 46 4.98 10.28 10.44
CA LEU A 46 4.47 10.36 11.81
C LEU A 46 4.02 11.77 12.24
N PRO A 47 4.81 12.85 12.05
CA PRO A 47 4.39 14.20 12.49
C PRO A 47 3.20 14.77 11.69
N PHE A 48 2.84 14.14 10.57
CA PHE A 48 1.75 14.58 9.71
C PHE A 48 0.48 13.72 9.87
N THR A 49 0.51 12.71 10.74
CA THR A 49 -0.64 11.81 10.95
C THR A 49 -1.88 12.55 11.48
N ASP A 50 -1.70 13.64 12.21
CA ASP A 50 -2.77 14.54 12.67
C ASP A 50 -3.46 15.31 11.52
N LEU A 51 -2.78 15.45 10.37
CA LEU A 51 -3.31 16.09 9.17
C LEU A 51 -4.09 15.11 8.28
N GLY A 52 -4.27 13.86 8.72
CA GLY A 52 -4.99 12.82 7.98
C GLY A 52 -4.10 11.91 7.13
N LEU A 53 -2.77 12.12 7.13
CA LEU A 53 -1.83 11.21 6.48
C LEU A 53 -1.79 9.86 7.22
N ARG A 54 -1.86 8.78 6.46
CA ARG A 54 -1.77 7.42 6.98
C ARG A 54 -0.32 6.93 6.97
N LEU A 55 0.02 6.16 7.98
CA LEU A 55 1.25 5.40 8.04
C LEU A 55 1.19 4.25 7.03
N PRO A 56 2.30 3.93 6.37
CA PRO A 56 2.37 2.79 5.45
C PRO A 56 2.03 1.49 6.18
N GLN A 57 1.15 0.68 5.61
CA GLN A 57 0.76 -0.59 6.20
C GLN A 57 1.80 -1.68 5.88
N PRO A 58 2.46 -2.26 6.90
CA PRO A 58 3.36 -3.39 6.68
C PRO A 58 2.58 -4.70 6.47
N LEU A 59 3.29 -5.70 5.96
CA LEU A 59 2.76 -7.05 5.73
C LEU A 59 2.16 -7.70 6.98
N LEU A 60 2.71 -7.43 8.16
CA LEU A 60 2.26 -7.96 9.45
C LEU A 60 1.95 -6.81 10.39
N HIS A 61 0.70 -6.34 10.45
CA HIS A 61 0.34 -5.19 11.26
C HIS A 61 -0.54 -5.54 12.45
N VAL A 62 -0.36 -4.82 13.56
CA VAL A 62 -1.31 -4.79 14.68
C VAL A 62 -2.05 -3.47 14.60
N ARG A 63 -3.33 -3.53 14.22
CA ARG A 63 -4.22 -2.38 14.17
C ARG A 63 -5.13 -2.40 15.39
N THR A 64 -5.18 -1.29 16.10
CA THR A 64 -6.20 -1.05 17.12
C THR A 64 -7.08 0.10 16.67
N VAL A 65 -8.37 0.01 17.00
CA VAL A 65 -9.37 1.02 16.65
C VAL A 65 -10.11 1.38 17.93
N ALA A 66 -10.09 2.66 18.28
CA ALA A 66 -10.88 3.20 19.39
C ALA A 66 -11.94 4.12 18.81
N CYS A 67 -13.22 3.85 19.10
CA CYS A 67 -14.32 4.66 18.59
C CYS A 67 -14.99 5.42 19.73
N THR A 68 -15.37 6.66 19.45
CA THR A 68 -16.14 7.52 20.35
C THR A 68 -17.41 7.93 19.62
N ASP A 69 -18.56 7.78 20.29
CA ASP A 69 -19.84 8.25 19.76
C ASP A 69 -19.86 9.78 19.69
N LEU A 70 -20.48 10.32 18.64
CA LEU A 70 -20.73 11.75 18.47
C LEU A 70 -22.21 12.03 18.63
N GLU A 71 -22.52 13.01 19.47
CA GLU A 71 -23.89 13.47 19.65
C GLU A 71 -24.38 14.33 18.48
N THR A 72 -23.46 15.12 17.88
CA THR A 72 -23.78 16.05 16.81
C THR A 72 -23.00 15.75 15.52
N PRO A 73 -23.67 15.70 14.36
CA PRO A 73 -23.01 15.56 13.06
C PRO A 73 -22.28 16.84 12.67
N PRO A 74 -21.11 16.73 12.02
CA PRO A 74 -20.40 17.90 11.52
C PRO A 74 -21.15 18.55 10.35
N ASP A 75 -21.05 19.87 10.22
CA ASP A 75 -21.85 20.68 9.28
C ASP A 75 -21.75 20.21 7.82
N TRP A 76 -20.56 19.80 7.39
CA TRP A 76 -20.34 19.31 6.03
C TRP A 76 -21.09 18.00 5.73
N LEU A 77 -21.38 17.19 6.75
CA LEU A 77 -22.14 15.95 6.60
C LEU A 77 -23.62 16.26 6.41
N LEU A 78 -24.13 17.27 7.12
CA LEU A 78 -25.50 17.76 7.02
C LEU A 78 -25.79 18.47 5.68
N ALA A 79 -24.77 19.03 5.04
CA ALA A 79 -24.89 19.66 3.73
C ALA A 79 -25.18 18.65 2.59
N THR A 80 -25.14 17.34 2.87
CA THR A 80 -25.47 16.30 1.88
C THR A 80 -26.98 16.29 1.62
N PRO A 81 -27.44 16.47 0.37
CA PRO A 81 -28.87 16.55 0.06
C PRO A 81 -29.58 15.22 0.37
N GLY A 82 -30.35 15.19 1.45
CA GLY A 82 -31.18 14.06 1.84
C GLY A 82 -31.63 14.15 3.30
N ARG A 83 -32.85 13.72 3.62
CA ARG A 83 -33.35 13.59 5.00
C ARG A 83 -32.72 12.36 5.68
N ALA A 84 -31.40 12.21 5.60
CA ALA A 84 -30.70 11.09 6.19
C ALA A 84 -30.77 11.20 7.71
N GLN A 85 -31.46 10.27 8.36
CA GLN A 85 -31.41 10.13 9.81
C GLN A 85 -30.21 9.23 10.14
N PHE A 86 -29.28 9.79 10.92
CA PHE A 86 -28.10 9.06 11.39
C PHE A 86 -28.49 8.23 12.62
N THR A 87 -28.38 6.91 12.50
CA THR A 87 -28.65 5.99 13.61
C THR A 87 -27.44 5.89 14.52
N THR A 88 -26.24 5.88 13.94
CA THR A 88 -24.98 5.89 14.68
C THR A 88 -24.00 6.83 14.00
N LEU A 89 -23.31 7.61 14.83
CA LEU A 89 -22.27 8.51 14.39
C LEU A 89 -21.08 8.36 15.34
N ARG A 90 -19.94 7.95 14.80
CA ARG A 90 -18.74 7.64 15.59
C ARG A 90 -17.51 8.20 14.92
N VAL A 91 -16.57 8.68 15.73
CA VAL A 91 -15.19 8.90 15.28
C VAL A 91 -14.36 7.73 15.75
N CYS A 92 -13.72 7.05 14.81
CA CYS A 92 -12.81 5.96 15.09
C CYS A 92 -11.38 6.42 14.84
N GLU A 93 -10.58 6.44 15.89
CA GLU A 93 -9.14 6.63 15.81
C GLU A 93 -8.47 5.29 15.50
N SER A 94 -7.69 5.26 14.43
CA SER A 94 -6.89 4.08 14.11
C SER A 94 -5.48 4.26 14.68
N ARG A 95 -4.94 3.22 15.30
CA ARG A 95 -3.53 3.13 15.66
C ARG A 95 -2.87 1.94 14.97
N LEU A 96 -1.61 2.13 14.58
CA LEU A 96 -0.76 1.12 13.95
C LEU A 96 0.47 0.93 14.85
N TYR A 97 0.59 -0.25 15.47
CA TYR A 97 1.60 -0.50 16.52
C TYR A 97 1.59 0.52 17.67
N GLY A 98 0.41 0.98 18.06
CA GLY A 98 0.25 2.01 19.09
C GLY A 98 0.52 3.45 18.63
N LEU A 99 1.00 3.65 17.41
CA LEU A 99 1.18 4.99 16.82
C LEU A 99 -0.11 5.49 16.17
N PRO A 100 -0.39 6.80 16.18
CA PRO A 100 -1.54 7.38 15.49
C PRO A 100 -1.49 7.08 13.99
N ASN A 101 -2.62 6.64 13.42
CA ASN A 101 -2.74 6.28 12.01
C ASN A 101 -4.03 6.86 11.38
N GLY A 102 -4.31 8.12 11.70
CA GLY A 102 -5.48 8.85 11.20
C GLY A 102 -6.79 8.53 11.93
N ARG A 103 -7.83 9.26 11.52
CA ARG A 103 -9.20 9.16 12.05
C ARG A 103 -10.19 8.90 10.93
N GLU A 104 -11.24 8.15 11.23
CA GLU A 104 -12.34 7.88 10.32
C GLU A 104 -13.65 8.26 11.00
N LEU A 105 -14.45 9.10 10.36
CA LEU A 105 -15.85 9.29 10.72
C LEU A 105 -16.64 8.12 10.15
N VAL A 106 -17.28 7.37 11.02
CA VAL A 106 -18.19 6.28 10.66
C VAL A 106 -19.61 6.75 10.92
N ALA A 107 -20.37 6.94 9.84
CA ALA A 107 -21.77 7.32 9.90
C ALA A 107 -22.62 6.18 9.35
N VAL A 108 -23.56 5.68 10.15
CA VAL A 108 -24.59 4.75 9.70
C VAL A 108 -25.91 5.51 9.62
N TYR A 109 -26.43 5.67 8.40
CA TYR A 109 -27.73 6.28 8.18
C TYR A 109 -28.71 5.26 7.63
N SER A 110 -29.98 5.45 7.99
CA SER A 110 -31.06 4.70 7.38
C SER A 110 -31.94 5.65 6.57
N GLN A 111 -32.14 5.32 5.30
CA GLN A 111 -33.05 6.03 4.42
C GLN A 111 -34.29 5.14 4.22
N SER A 112 -35.46 5.64 4.62
CA SER A 112 -36.73 5.01 4.29
C SER A 112 -37.23 5.57 2.98
N ASP A 113 -37.48 4.69 2.02
CA ASP A 113 -38.15 5.02 0.77
C ASP A 113 -39.68 5.05 1.02
N PRO A 114 -40.35 6.20 0.87
CA PRO A 114 -41.77 6.33 1.14
C PRO A 114 -42.65 5.54 0.16
N ASP A 115 -42.16 5.27 -1.06
CA ASP A 115 -42.98 4.65 -2.12
C ASP A 115 -42.94 3.12 -2.04
N THR A 116 -41.81 2.55 -1.60
CA THR A 116 -41.62 1.09 -1.49
C THR A 116 -41.70 0.56 -0.06
N GLY A 117 -41.68 1.45 0.95
CA GLY A 117 -41.60 1.08 2.36
C GLY A 117 -40.26 0.44 2.76
N LEU A 118 -39.27 0.43 1.86
CA LEU A 118 -37.97 -0.16 2.11
C LEU A 118 -37.10 0.75 2.98
N ARG A 119 -36.44 0.16 3.98
CA ARG A 119 -35.44 0.85 4.81
C ARG A 119 -34.04 0.42 4.38
N LEU A 120 -33.30 1.33 3.76
CA LEU A 120 -31.92 1.10 3.34
C LEU A 120 -30.96 1.64 4.39
N THR A 121 -30.20 0.75 5.04
CA THR A 121 -29.12 1.13 5.96
C THR A 121 -27.80 1.16 5.21
N ARG A 122 -27.10 2.30 5.25
CA ARG A 122 -25.78 2.46 4.64
C ARG A 122 -24.77 2.91 5.70
N MET A 123 -23.58 2.32 5.65
CA MET A 123 -22.43 2.75 6.43
C MET A 123 -21.49 3.52 5.50
N VAL A 124 -21.15 4.74 5.89
CA VAL A 124 -20.14 5.56 5.21
C VAL A 124 -18.97 5.75 6.15
N ARG A 125 -17.76 5.56 5.63
CA ARG A 125 -16.50 5.82 6.34
C ARG A 125 -15.77 6.92 5.60
N VAL A 126 -15.55 8.05 6.28
CA VAL A 126 -14.87 9.21 5.71
C VAL A 126 -13.60 9.46 6.52
N PRO A 127 -12.41 9.45 5.91
CA PRO A 127 -11.20 9.87 6.60
C PRO A 127 -11.35 11.34 7.01
N VAL A 128 -11.09 11.66 8.26
CA VAL A 128 -11.19 13.02 8.81
C VAL A 128 -9.90 13.44 9.49
N ASP A 129 -9.62 14.74 9.48
CA ASP A 129 -8.51 15.31 10.22
C ASP A 129 -8.87 15.59 11.70
N ARG A 130 -7.95 16.22 12.43
CA ARG A 130 -8.18 16.61 13.82
C ARG A 130 -9.33 17.61 14.00
N THR A 131 -9.65 18.40 12.97
CA THR A 131 -10.74 19.38 12.95
C THR A 131 -12.06 18.82 12.42
N MET A 132 -12.15 17.50 12.26
CA MET A 132 -13.33 16.80 11.74
C MET A 132 -13.67 17.13 10.29
N GLN A 133 -12.73 17.69 9.53
CA GLN A 133 -12.92 17.97 8.11
C GLN A 133 -12.54 16.74 7.27
N PRO A 134 -13.27 16.48 6.17
CA PRO A 134 -13.02 15.32 5.32
C PRO A 134 -11.68 15.47 4.61
N HIS A 135 -10.81 14.48 4.80
CA HIS A 135 -9.51 14.44 4.16
C HIS A 135 -9.64 13.83 2.75
N ARG A 136 -9.33 14.61 1.70
CA ARG A 136 -9.44 14.17 0.30
C ARG A 136 -8.14 13.67 -0.31
N VAL A 137 -7.04 13.69 0.44
CA VAL A 137 -5.74 13.29 -0.11
C VAL A 137 -5.71 11.77 -0.24
N PRO A 138 -5.35 11.25 -1.43
CA PRO A 138 -5.19 9.80 -1.61
C PRO A 138 -4.10 9.27 -0.69
N ASP A 139 -4.25 8.01 -0.25
CA ASP A 139 -3.21 7.33 0.52
C ASP A 139 -2.00 7.03 -0.38
N LEU A 140 -0.99 7.89 -0.32
CA LEU A 140 0.27 7.75 -1.08
C LEU A 140 1.36 7.04 -0.28
N SER A 141 1.05 6.52 0.92
CA SER A 141 2.06 5.94 1.80
C SER A 141 2.78 4.73 1.17
N ALA A 142 2.04 3.85 0.50
CA ALA A 142 2.59 2.70 -0.21
C ALA A 142 3.50 3.14 -1.38
N ALA A 143 3.06 4.12 -2.18
CA ALA A 143 3.86 4.66 -3.27
C ALA A 143 5.17 5.28 -2.75
N LEU A 144 5.12 5.97 -1.60
CA LEU A 144 6.30 6.55 -0.97
C LEU A 144 7.30 5.47 -0.52
N VAL A 145 6.82 4.34 0.03
CA VAL A 145 7.69 3.21 0.39
C VAL A 145 8.44 2.69 -0.84
N PHE A 146 7.75 2.46 -1.96
CA PHE A 146 8.40 2.01 -3.20
C PHE A 146 9.36 3.06 -3.77
N LEU A 147 9.01 4.34 -3.70
CA LEU A 147 9.88 5.44 -4.10
C LEU A 147 11.18 5.44 -3.28
N VAL A 148 11.08 5.35 -1.96
CA VAL A 148 12.23 5.31 -1.04
C VAL A 148 13.07 4.05 -1.29
N MET A 149 12.45 2.88 -1.47
CA MET A 149 13.17 1.66 -1.84
C MET A 149 13.91 1.80 -3.17
N GLY A 150 13.25 2.34 -4.18
CA GLY A 150 13.82 2.56 -5.51
C GLY A 150 15.00 3.53 -5.47
N ALA A 151 14.83 4.67 -4.82
CA ALA A 151 15.86 5.69 -4.66
C ALA A 151 17.06 5.16 -3.85
N ALA A 152 16.81 4.50 -2.72
CA ALA A 152 17.87 3.89 -1.90
C ALA A 152 18.62 2.81 -2.68
N SER A 153 17.91 1.95 -3.41
CA SER A 153 18.55 0.93 -4.24
C SER A 153 19.39 1.55 -5.36
N ALA A 154 18.87 2.55 -6.07
CA ALA A 154 19.58 3.24 -7.14
C ALA A 154 20.85 3.93 -6.63
N LEU A 155 20.77 4.61 -5.48
CA LEU A 155 21.91 5.29 -4.85
C LEU A 155 22.98 4.29 -4.39
N MET A 156 22.57 3.18 -3.76
CA MET A 156 23.50 2.14 -3.33
C MET A 156 24.19 1.49 -4.51
N THR A 157 23.44 1.19 -5.58
CA THR A 157 23.97 0.62 -6.80
C THR A 157 24.92 1.58 -7.53
N ALA A 158 24.60 2.88 -7.60
CA ALA A 158 25.50 3.90 -8.17
C ALA A 158 26.83 4.02 -7.40
N ARG A 159 26.82 3.75 -6.10
CA ARG A 159 28.01 3.71 -5.23
C ARG A 159 28.70 2.34 -5.17
N GLY A 160 28.24 1.36 -5.96
CA GLY A 160 28.77 -0.01 -5.93
C GLY A 160 28.51 -0.77 -4.62
N ARG A 161 27.61 -0.27 -3.76
CA ARG A 161 27.27 -0.87 -2.47
C ARG A 161 26.06 -1.79 -2.60
N ARG A 162 25.97 -2.78 -1.70
CA ARG A 162 24.82 -3.69 -1.61
C ARG A 162 23.77 -3.09 -0.69
N SER A 163 22.48 -3.25 -1.01
CA SER A 163 21.39 -2.92 -0.06
C SER A 163 21.53 -3.73 1.22
N THR A 164 20.95 -3.23 2.32
CA THR A 164 21.06 -3.83 3.64
C THR A 164 20.60 -5.29 3.64
N GLY A 165 19.44 -5.58 3.04
CA GLY A 165 18.93 -6.94 2.90
C GLY A 165 19.83 -7.85 2.07
N LYS A 166 20.38 -7.35 0.96
CA LYS A 166 21.36 -8.11 0.14
C LYS A 166 22.66 -8.38 0.91
N ALA A 167 23.11 -7.44 1.74
CA ALA A 167 24.29 -7.58 2.59
C ALA A 167 24.08 -8.64 3.68
N VAL A 168 22.97 -8.57 4.42
CA VAL A 168 22.59 -9.53 5.47
C VAL A 168 22.47 -10.95 4.90
N MET A 169 21.83 -11.10 3.73
CA MET A 169 21.63 -12.41 3.09
C MET A 169 22.87 -12.91 2.30
N ARG A 170 24.00 -12.19 2.38
CA ARG A 170 25.26 -12.48 1.67
C ARG A 170 25.06 -12.70 0.17
N LEU A 171 24.12 -11.99 -0.44
CA LEU A 171 23.83 -12.09 -1.87
C LEU A 171 24.91 -11.34 -2.66
N ARG A 172 25.61 -12.05 -3.54
CA ARG A 172 26.53 -11.44 -4.49
C ARG A 172 25.75 -10.92 -5.71
N LEU A 173 26.04 -9.69 -6.12
CA LEU A 173 25.61 -9.15 -7.41
C LEU A 173 26.48 -9.80 -8.49
N THR A 174 26.08 -10.96 -8.99
CA THR A 174 26.70 -11.57 -10.18
C THR A 174 25.90 -11.15 -11.42
N GLY A 175 26.58 -10.55 -12.41
CA GLY A 175 26.09 -10.32 -13.77
C GLY A 175 25.73 -8.86 -14.15
N GLY A 176 26.35 -8.39 -15.25
CA GLY A 176 25.85 -7.36 -16.17
C GLY A 176 26.39 -5.93 -15.98
N THR A 177 26.91 -5.34 -17.07
CA THR A 177 27.47 -3.98 -17.21
C THR A 177 26.48 -2.82 -16.99
N HIS A 178 25.18 -3.08 -16.84
CA HIS A 178 24.15 -2.04 -16.71
C HIS A 178 23.26 -2.22 -15.48
N PRO A 179 23.69 -1.71 -14.30
CA PRO A 179 22.98 -1.87 -13.04
C PRO A 179 21.53 -1.37 -13.05
N LEU A 180 21.28 -0.21 -13.66
CA LEU A 180 19.98 0.47 -13.67
C LEU A 180 18.90 -0.33 -14.38
N ARG A 181 19.21 -0.93 -15.54
CA ARG A 181 18.25 -1.72 -16.33
C ARG A 181 17.80 -2.98 -15.58
N ARG A 182 18.70 -3.57 -14.79
CA ARG A 182 18.41 -4.78 -13.98
C ARG A 182 17.51 -4.46 -12.79
N GLU A 183 17.71 -3.30 -12.16
CA GLU A 183 16.86 -2.86 -11.04
C GLU A 183 15.47 -2.42 -11.55
N ALA A 184 15.40 -1.72 -12.68
CA ALA A 184 14.15 -1.33 -13.33
C ALA A 184 13.28 -2.55 -13.71
N LEU A 185 13.88 -3.60 -14.28
CA LEU A 185 13.18 -4.85 -14.59
C LEU A 185 12.73 -5.63 -13.34
N ARG A 186 13.35 -5.40 -12.18
CA ARG A 186 12.97 -6.03 -10.90
C ARG A 186 11.86 -5.29 -10.19
N LEU A 187 11.89 -3.96 -10.22
CA LEU A 187 10.91 -3.11 -9.57
C LEU A 187 9.67 -2.89 -10.45
N GLY A 188 9.80 -3.00 -11.78
CA GLY A 188 8.70 -2.80 -12.73
C GLY A 188 7.43 -3.58 -12.40
N PRO A 189 7.50 -4.91 -12.16
CA PRO A 189 6.31 -5.68 -11.79
C PRO A 189 5.68 -5.25 -10.46
N LEU A 190 6.50 -4.85 -9.47
CA LEU A 190 6.03 -4.38 -8.17
C LEU A 190 5.41 -2.99 -8.26
N LEU A 191 5.97 -2.12 -9.09
CA LEU A 191 5.44 -0.78 -9.35
C LEU A 191 4.12 -0.86 -10.12
N ALA A 192 4.01 -1.78 -11.08
CA ALA A 192 2.76 -2.06 -11.79
C ALA A 192 1.68 -2.61 -10.85
N LEU A 193 2.03 -3.51 -9.92
CA LEU A 193 1.11 -4.01 -8.89
C LEU A 193 0.72 -2.92 -7.88
N ALA A 194 1.63 -2.02 -7.52
CA ALA A 194 1.36 -0.93 -6.58
C ALA A 194 0.54 0.21 -7.19
N LEU A 195 0.60 0.40 -8.51
CA LEU A 195 -0.19 1.38 -9.26
C LEU A 195 -1.50 0.80 -9.82
N ALA A 196 -1.70 -0.51 -9.73
CA ALA A 196 -2.97 -1.12 -10.09
C ALA A 196 -4.05 -0.62 -9.13
N PRO A 197 -5.22 -0.18 -9.62
CA PRO A 197 -6.32 0.19 -8.77
C PRO A 197 -6.73 -1.03 -7.94
N ALA A 198 -6.82 -0.84 -6.62
CA ALA A 198 -7.28 -1.84 -5.66
C ALA A 198 -8.77 -2.14 -5.83
#